data_AF-A0AAQ3WGK8-F1
#
_entry.id   AF-A0AAQ3WGK8-F1
#
_cell.length_a   1.000
_cell.length_b   1.000
_cell.length_c   1.000
_cell.angle_alpha   90.00
_cell.angle_beta   90.00
_cell.angle_gamma   90.00
#
_symmetry.space_group_name_H-M   'P 1'
#
loop_
_entity.id
_entity.type
_entity.pdbx_description
1 polymer ?
#
loop_
_entity_poly.entity_id
_entity_poly.type
_entity_poly.pdbx_seq_one_letter_code
_entity_poly.pdbx_strand_id
1 'polypeptide(L)'
;MAAPASSPAASASSSPGSGGGDPPAVAEAAVAVEATARTATYPCPICLEAFKDEAYLDTCFHSFCYKCICQWVRIVSSKHAEPLSSVRCPLCKTKNLSIIHAFDGESFERWYINQEPRKRRLSDAHELVSQFYNMEETTSNISGVQQYWEQQRYLRKKNWLETWIRREIQALTRDQSVEAIVYHIHGVIGSFMKRLEKEHVSSRIPPEKRREEFRAVLSDAARPFLLGRTERFVTEVELFLVSNLNMEAYNKLRVQRFRESSSHLTREQDALPHDRSLEEHYLYFICNDTDCDEM
;
A
#
# COMPACT_ATOMS: atom_id res chain seq x y z
N MET A 1 36.94 23.28 -44.88
CA MET A 1 37.01 24.58 -45.58
C MET A 1 35.77 25.38 -45.17
N ALA A 2 35.75 26.55 -44.57
CA ALA A 2 36.67 27.38 -43.78
C ALA A 2 35.74 28.40 -43.07
N ALA A 3 36.06 28.79 -41.83
CA ALA A 3 35.50 29.98 -41.18
C ALA A 3 36.03 31.25 -41.89
N PRO A 4 35.50 32.47 -41.62
CA PRO A 4 35.87 33.26 -40.41
C PRO A 4 34.66 34.02 -39.79
N ALA A 5 34.52 34.22 -38.47
CA ALA A 5 35.25 35.09 -37.53
C ALA A 5 35.10 36.61 -37.80
N SER A 6 34.53 37.37 -36.85
CA SER A 6 35.01 38.69 -36.37
C SER A 6 34.18 39.23 -35.20
N SER A 7 34.84 39.39 -34.04
CA SER A 7 34.52 40.35 -32.98
C SER A 7 35.43 41.58 -33.13
N PRO A 8 35.14 42.71 -32.46
CA PRO A 8 35.93 43.10 -31.27
C PRO A 8 35.04 43.65 -30.12
N ALA A 9 35.34 43.36 -28.85
CA ALA A 9 36.07 44.19 -27.86
C ALA A 9 35.55 45.64 -27.72
N ALA A 10 35.48 46.32 -26.58
CA ALA A 10 35.61 46.12 -25.13
C ALA A 10 35.51 47.56 -24.55
N SER A 11 34.94 47.79 -23.36
CA SER A 11 35.42 48.78 -22.36
C SER A 11 34.48 48.88 -21.15
N ALA A 12 35.09 48.79 -19.97
CA ALA A 12 34.56 49.06 -18.63
C ALA A 12 34.17 50.55 -18.48
N SER A 13 33.44 51.05 -17.47
CA SER A 13 33.61 50.83 -16.02
C SER A 13 32.48 51.52 -15.22
N SER A 14 32.41 51.18 -13.93
CA SER A 14 31.98 51.98 -12.76
C SER A 14 30.49 52.27 -12.47
N SER A 15 29.98 51.54 -11.47
CA SER A 15 29.02 51.97 -10.40
C SER A 15 29.58 53.16 -9.57
N PRO A 16 28.87 53.82 -8.62
CA PRO A 16 27.68 53.36 -7.87
C PRO A 16 26.60 54.42 -7.56
N GLY A 17 25.45 53.98 -7.07
CA GLY A 17 24.42 54.86 -6.53
C GLY A 17 23.37 54.09 -5.73
N SER A 18 23.54 54.08 -4.40
CA SER A 18 22.54 53.61 -3.43
C SER A 18 21.29 54.50 -3.46
N GLY A 19 20.12 53.88 -3.46
CA GLY A 19 18.84 54.56 -3.25
C GLY A 19 17.78 53.54 -2.88
N GLY A 20 17.42 53.50 -1.60
CA GLY A 20 16.34 52.67 -1.09
C GLY A 20 14.97 53.12 -1.61
N GLY A 21 14.06 52.16 -1.72
CA GLY A 21 12.66 52.38 -2.06
C GLY A 21 11.98 51.03 -2.21
N ASP A 22 11.27 50.61 -1.16
CA ASP A 22 10.37 49.46 -1.17
C ASP A 22 9.33 49.57 -2.31
N PRO A 23 9.05 48.50 -3.08
CA PRO A 23 7.81 48.40 -3.83
C PRO A 23 6.73 47.71 -2.96
N PRO A 24 5.50 48.26 -2.89
CA PRO A 24 4.46 47.75 -2.00
C PRO A 24 3.72 46.54 -2.61
N ALA A 25 3.53 45.52 -1.78
CA ALA A 25 2.38 44.62 -1.54
C ALA A 25 1.23 44.37 -2.57
N VAL A 26 1.13 45.07 -3.71
CA VAL A 26 0.02 44.92 -4.66
C VAL A 26 0.25 43.85 -5.73
N ALA A 27 1.51 43.43 -5.95
CA ALA A 27 1.83 42.33 -6.86
C ALA A 27 1.55 40.95 -6.24
N GLU A 28 1.70 40.78 -4.93
CA GLU A 28 1.42 39.51 -4.24
C GLU A 28 -0.08 39.20 -4.17
N ALA A 29 -0.94 40.21 -4.08
CA ALA A 29 -2.39 40.02 -4.07
C ALA A 29 -2.92 39.51 -5.43
N ALA A 30 -2.32 39.92 -6.55
CA ALA A 30 -2.73 39.45 -7.88
C ALA A 30 -2.28 38.00 -8.15
N VAL A 31 -1.11 37.60 -7.64
CA VAL A 31 -0.60 36.22 -7.76
C VAL A 31 -1.39 35.25 -6.84
N ALA A 32 -1.91 35.73 -5.70
CA ALA A 32 -2.75 34.93 -4.81
C ALA A 32 -4.17 34.64 -5.37
N VAL A 33 -4.69 35.51 -6.24
CA VAL A 33 -6.01 35.33 -6.87
C VAL A 33 -5.94 34.36 -8.06
N GLU A 34 -4.78 34.20 -8.70
CA GLU A 34 -4.61 33.31 -9.86
C GLU A 34 -4.13 31.89 -9.48
N ALA A 35 -3.49 31.73 -8.31
CA ALA A 35 -3.13 30.42 -7.75
C ALA A 35 -4.29 29.69 -7.03
N THR A 36 -5.39 30.39 -6.74
CA THR A 36 -6.61 29.80 -6.14
C THR A 36 -7.61 29.28 -7.18
N ALA A 37 -7.28 29.33 -8.48
CA ALA A 37 -8.15 28.90 -9.58
C ALA A 37 -7.96 27.44 -10.04
N ARG A 38 -7.16 26.60 -9.33
CA ARG A 38 -6.86 25.21 -9.74
C ARG A 38 -7.41 24.08 -8.88
N THR A 39 -8.32 24.36 -7.95
CA THR A 39 -9.19 23.33 -7.38
C THR A 39 -10.59 23.88 -7.20
N ALA A 40 -11.27 24.16 -8.31
CA ALA A 40 -12.72 24.12 -8.29
C ALA A 40 -13.11 22.65 -8.05
N THR A 41 -13.14 22.24 -6.78
CA THR A 41 -13.71 20.95 -6.38
C THR A 41 -15.18 21.04 -6.75
N TYR A 42 -15.54 20.51 -7.92
CA TYR A 42 -16.93 20.43 -8.32
C TYR A 42 -17.72 19.71 -7.21
N PRO A 43 -18.91 20.21 -6.83
CA PRO A 43 -19.68 19.55 -5.79
C PRO A 43 -20.07 18.14 -6.23
N CYS A 44 -20.34 17.29 -5.24
CA CYS A 44 -20.86 15.94 -5.49
C CYS A 44 -22.09 16.00 -6.40
N PRO A 45 -22.11 15.31 -7.56
CA PRO A 45 -23.22 15.40 -8.50
C PRO A 45 -24.57 14.85 -7.98
N ILE A 46 -24.57 14.16 -6.84
CA ILE A 46 -25.77 13.59 -6.23
C ILE A 46 -26.35 14.52 -5.17
N CYS A 47 -25.54 14.99 -4.21
CA CYS A 47 -26.03 15.84 -3.11
C CYS A 47 -25.78 17.33 -3.33
N LEU A 48 -25.00 17.70 -4.35
CA LEU A 48 -24.63 19.07 -4.70
C LEU A 48 -23.85 19.82 -3.59
N GLU A 49 -23.36 19.11 -2.58
CA GLU A 49 -22.46 19.61 -1.54
C GLU A 49 -21.00 19.28 -1.87
N ALA A 50 -20.07 19.86 -1.09
CA ALA A 50 -18.68 19.42 -1.10
C ALA A 50 -18.56 17.92 -0.79
N PHE A 51 -17.53 17.27 -1.34
CA PHE A 51 -17.32 15.84 -1.15
C PHE A 51 -17.09 15.51 0.34
N LYS A 52 -17.84 14.50 0.81
CA LYS A 52 -17.64 13.84 2.11
C LYS A 52 -17.30 12.39 1.82
N ASP A 53 -16.08 11.97 2.16
CA ASP A 53 -15.53 10.64 1.83
C ASP A 53 -15.62 10.40 0.31
N GLU A 54 -14.72 11.01 -0.45
CA GLU A 54 -14.76 10.97 -1.91
C GLU A 54 -14.59 9.54 -2.41
N ALA A 55 -15.52 9.11 -3.26
CA ALA A 55 -15.59 7.78 -3.80
C ALA A 55 -15.70 7.80 -5.32
N TYR A 56 -15.14 6.78 -5.95
CA TYR A 56 -15.00 6.64 -7.40
C TYR A 56 -15.65 5.36 -7.87
N LEU A 57 -16.25 5.37 -9.05
CA LEU A 57 -16.69 4.16 -9.73
C LEU A 57 -15.53 3.54 -10.53
N ASP A 58 -15.37 2.22 -10.46
CA ASP A 58 -14.16 1.52 -10.94
C ASP A 58 -13.84 1.61 -12.44
N THR A 59 -14.84 1.75 -13.30
CA THR A 59 -14.66 1.71 -14.76
C THR A 59 -14.56 3.11 -15.35
N CYS A 60 -15.29 4.07 -14.78
CA CYS A 60 -15.39 5.43 -15.32
C CYS A 60 -14.76 6.51 -14.44
N PHE A 61 -14.33 6.18 -13.23
CA PHE A 61 -13.66 7.07 -12.26
C PHE A 61 -14.36 8.40 -11.97
N HIS A 62 -15.67 8.50 -12.23
CA HIS A 62 -16.44 9.64 -11.79
C HIS A 62 -16.60 9.63 -10.27
N SER A 63 -16.43 10.79 -9.64
CA SER A 63 -16.46 10.95 -8.19
C SER A 63 -17.81 11.37 -7.64
N PHE A 64 -18.09 10.89 -6.42
CA PHE A 64 -19.30 11.11 -5.64
C PHE A 64 -18.93 11.07 -4.14
N CYS A 65 -19.79 11.57 -3.25
CA CYS A 65 -19.68 11.18 -1.83
C CYS A 65 -19.95 9.69 -1.69
N TYR A 66 -19.17 8.97 -0.88
CA TYR A 66 -19.32 7.53 -0.68
C TYR A 66 -20.74 7.11 -0.28
N LYS A 67 -21.34 7.84 0.68
CA LYS A 67 -22.73 7.61 1.11
C LYS A 67 -23.73 7.83 -0.02
N CYS A 68 -23.52 8.84 -0.85
CA CYS A 68 -24.42 9.18 -1.96
C CYS A 68 -24.44 8.08 -3.03
N ILE A 69 -23.26 7.62 -3.46
CA ILE A 69 -23.19 6.57 -4.47
C ILE A 69 -23.64 5.22 -3.92
N CYS A 70 -23.39 4.92 -2.64
CA CYS A 70 -23.96 3.74 -1.97
C CYS A 70 -25.49 3.77 -1.95
N GLN A 71 -26.10 4.92 -1.62
CA GLN A 71 -27.55 5.08 -1.63
C GLN A 71 -28.12 4.92 -3.05
N TRP A 72 -27.45 5.47 -4.06
CA TRP A 72 -27.81 5.26 -5.46
C TRP A 72 -27.86 3.78 -5.82
N VAL A 73 -26.81 3.01 -5.49
CA VAL A 73 -26.80 1.55 -5.71
C VAL A 73 -27.98 0.88 -5.03
N ARG A 74 -28.27 1.20 -3.75
CA ARG A 74 -29.42 0.63 -3.02
C ARG A 74 -30.76 0.92 -3.69
N ILE A 75 -30.97 2.15 -4.18
CA ILE A 75 -32.20 2.55 -4.88
C ILE A 75 -32.34 1.84 -6.23
N VAL A 76 -31.24 1.66 -6.96
CA VAL A 76 -31.27 0.91 -8.22
C VAL A 76 -31.55 -0.56 -7.92
N SER A 77 -30.85 -1.17 -6.96
CA SER A 77 -31.07 -2.57 -6.55
C SER A 77 -32.50 -2.86 -6.12
N SER A 78 -33.18 -1.94 -5.40
CA SER A 78 -34.55 -2.18 -4.94
C SER A 78 -35.60 -2.24 -6.06
N LYS A 79 -35.25 -1.81 -7.27
CA LYS A 79 -36.11 -1.88 -8.46
C LYS A 79 -35.95 -3.16 -9.27
N HIS A 80 -34.96 -4.00 -8.93
CA HIS A 80 -34.69 -5.26 -9.62
C HIS A 80 -35.07 -6.44 -8.73
N ALA A 81 -35.71 -7.46 -9.31
CA ALA A 81 -36.07 -8.69 -8.61
C ALA A 81 -34.83 -9.53 -8.25
N GLU A 82 -33.80 -9.47 -9.11
CA GLU A 82 -32.54 -10.20 -8.91
C GLU A 82 -31.43 -9.28 -8.39
N PRO A 83 -30.49 -9.82 -7.59
CA PRO A 83 -29.34 -9.08 -7.11
C PRO A 83 -28.48 -8.54 -8.28
N LEU A 84 -28.18 -7.23 -8.29
CA LEU A 84 -27.40 -6.58 -9.35
C LEU A 84 -25.92 -6.96 -9.32
N SER A 85 -25.36 -7.49 -10.40
CA SER A 85 -23.90 -7.71 -10.51
C SER A 85 -23.12 -6.46 -10.94
N SER A 86 -23.81 -5.37 -11.29
CA SER A 86 -23.22 -4.10 -11.71
C SER A 86 -24.21 -2.94 -11.57
N VAL A 87 -23.72 -1.70 -11.46
CA VAL A 87 -24.55 -0.48 -11.51
C VAL A 87 -24.13 0.43 -12.66
N ARG A 88 -25.08 1.20 -13.20
CA ARG A 88 -24.77 2.29 -14.13
C ARG A 88 -24.43 3.56 -13.39
N CYS A 89 -23.36 4.23 -13.83
CA CYS A 89 -22.93 5.53 -13.31
C CYS A 89 -24.05 6.58 -13.47
N PRO A 90 -24.37 7.37 -12.42
CA PRO A 90 -25.35 8.45 -12.52
C PRO A 90 -25.05 9.47 -13.62
N LEU A 91 -23.75 9.76 -13.82
CA LEU A 91 -23.27 10.76 -14.78
C LEU A 91 -23.20 10.23 -16.21
N CYS A 92 -22.35 9.24 -16.48
CA CYS A 92 -22.03 8.80 -17.84
C CYS A 92 -22.75 7.50 -18.26
N LYS A 93 -23.52 6.89 -17.36
CA LYS A 93 -24.25 5.62 -17.58
C LYS A 93 -23.38 4.38 -17.84
N THR A 94 -22.05 4.49 -17.83
CA THR A 94 -21.11 3.36 -17.88
C THR A 94 -21.42 2.34 -16.78
N LYS A 95 -21.33 1.04 -17.10
CA LYS A 95 -21.48 -0.04 -16.11
C LYS A 95 -20.22 -0.12 -15.25
N ASN A 96 -20.39 -0.30 -13.96
CA ASN A 96 -19.31 -0.42 -12.98
C ASN A 96 -19.59 -1.61 -12.06
N LEU A 97 -18.54 -2.30 -11.62
CA LEU A 97 -18.63 -3.51 -10.81
C LEU A 97 -18.35 -3.24 -9.33
N SER A 98 -17.72 -2.10 -9.02
CA SER A 98 -17.33 -1.72 -7.67
C SER A 98 -17.24 -0.21 -7.48
N ILE A 99 -17.24 0.18 -6.20
CA ILE A 99 -17.03 1.53 -5.69
C ILE A 99 -15.71 1.54 -4.92
N ILE A 100 -14.84 2.49 -5.22
CA ILE A 100 -13.55 2.71 -4.55
C ILE A 100 -13.69 3.94 -3.64
N HIS A 101 -13.30 3.86 -2.37
CA HIS A 101 -13.38 4.97 -1.40
C HIS A 101 -12.25 4.91 -0.37
N ALA A 102 -12.23 5.85 0.59
CA ALA A 102 -11.22 5.94 1.64
C ALA A 102 -9.77 5.92 1.10
N PHE A 103 -9.53 6.70 0.03
CA PHE A 103 -8.19 6.86 -0.52
C PHE A 103 -7.39 7.85 0.33
N ASP A 104 -6.31 7.39 0.95
CA ASP A 104 -5.41 8.18 1.81
C ASP A 104 -4.11 8.59 1.10
N GLY A 105 -3.97 8.27 -0.19
CA GLY A 105 -2.75 8.46 -0.98
C GLY A 105 -1.92 7.19 -1.14
N GLU A 106 -2.10 6.20 -0.27
CA GLU A 106 -1.31 4.97 -0.22
C GLU A 106 -2.16 3.71 -0.40
N SER A 107 -3.40 3.74 0.09
CA SER A 107 -4.34 2.64 0.09
C SER A 107 -5.76 3.11 -0.23
N PHE A 108 -6.63 2.16 -0.61
CA PHE A 108 -8.05 2.42 -0.84
C PHE A 108 -8.88 1.22 -0.41
N GLU A 109 -10.17 1.46 -0.16
CA GLU A 109 -11.16 0.42 0.03
C GLU A 109 -12.00 0.25 -1.23
N ARG A 110 -12.33 -1.01 -1.57
CA ARG A 110 -13.16 -1.33 -2.73
C ARG A 110 -14.36 -2.16 -2.31
N TRP A 111 -15.55 -1.63 -2.58
CA TRP A 111 -16.84 -2.28 -2.37
C TRP A 111 -17.42 -2.80 -3.69
N TYR A 112 -17.51 -4.12 -3.86
CA TYR A 112 -18.08 -4.72 -5.05
C TYR A 112 -19.61 -4.76 -5.00
N ILE A 113 -20.25 -4.38 -6.11
CA ILE A 113 -21.70 -4.27 -6.22
C ILE A 113 -22.29 -5.66 -6.31
N ASN A 114 -22.85 -6.09 -5.18
CA ASN A 114 -23.53 -7.35 -4.97
C ASN A 114 -22.78 -8.54 -5.60
N GLN A 115 -21.64 -8.80 -4.97
CA GLN A 115 -21.14 -10.14 -4.84
C GLN A 115 -21.62 -10.64 -3.49
N GLU A 116 -22.18 -11.85 -3.45
CA GLU A 116 -22.62 -12.48 -2.21
C GLU A 116 -21.58 -12.25 -1.10
N PRO A 117 -21.95 -11.61 0.03
CA PRO A 117 -20.99 -11.31 1.10
C PRO A 117 -20.32 -12.57 1.65
N ARG A 118 -20.85 -13.76 1.35
CA ARG A 118 -20.27 -15.07 1.72
C ARG A 118 -19.18 -15.57 0.76
N LYS A 119 -19.16 -15.11 -0.50
CA LYS A 119 -18.17 -15.55 -1.49
C LYS A 119 -16.89 -14.69 -1.50
N ARG A 120 -16.87 -13.54 -0.82
CA ARG A 120 -15.70 -12.63 -0.76
C ARG A 120 -15.41 -12.00 0.61
N ARG A 121 -16.08 -12.43 1.69
CA ARG A 121 -15.48 -12.23 3.01
C ARG A 121 -14.26 -13.12 3.06
N LEU A 122 -13.11 -12.54 2.74
CA LEU A 122 -11.86 -13.11 3.22
C LEU A 122 -12.03 -13.32 4.73
N SER A 123 -11.55 -14.46 5.22
CA SER A 123 -11.77 -14.86 6.62
C SER A 123 -11.35 -13.75 7.59
N ASP A 124 -11.84 -13.82 8.83
CA ASP A 124 -11.47 -12.87 9.89
C ASP A 124 -9.93 -12.78 10.06
N ALA A 125 -9.19 -13.84 9.67
CA ALA A 125 -7.73 -13.84 9.60
C ALA A 125 -7.13 -12.87 8.56
N HIS A 126 -7.79 -12.64 7.43
CA HIS A 126 -7.31 -11.70 6.39
C HIS A 126 -7.55 -10.25 6.77
N GLU A 127 -8.68 -9.94 7.42
CA GLU A 127 -8.95 -8.60 7.95
C GLU A 127 -7.87 -8.22 8.97
N LEU A 128 -7.54 -9.18 9.83
CA LEU A 128 -6.49 -9.08 10.82
C LEU A 128 -5.10 -8.89 10.21
N VAL A 129 -4.76 -9.65 9.16
CA VAL A 129 -3.52 -9.43 8.40
C VAL A 129 -3.47 -8.01 7.85
N SER A 130 -4.55 -7.52 7.23
CA SER A 130 -4.60 -6.16 6.70
C SER A 130 -4.38 -5.10 7.79
N GLN A 131 -4.81 -5.35 9.04
CA GLN A 131 -4.57 -4.42 10.15
C GLN A 131 -3.07 -4.26 10.45
N PHE A 132 -2.24 -5.32 10.39
CA PHE A 132 -0.79 -5.18 10.61
C PHE A 132 -0.07 -4.29 9.60
N TYR A 133 -0.60 -4.21 8.38
CA TYR A 133 -0.04 -3.36 7.34
C TYR A 133 -0.41 -1.89 7.50
N ASN A 134 -1.50 -1.61 8.21
CA ASN A 134 -1.95 -0.26 8.50
C ASN A 134 -1.37 0.29 9.82
N MET A 135 -0.63 -0.53 10.58
CA MET A 135 -0.05 -0.16 11.87
C MET A 135 1.38 0.37 11.71
N GLU A 136 1.72 1.42 12.47
CA GLU A 136 3.04 2.05 12.47
C GLU A 136 4.16 1.09 12.92
N GLU A 137 5.34 1.28 12.35
CA GLU A 137 6.47 0.37 12.49
C GLU A 137 7.15 0.48 13.85
N THR A 138 7.28 -0.65 14.55
CA THR A 138 8.17 -0.75 15.72
C THR A 138 9.42 -1.53 15.28
N THR A 139 10.55 -0.84 15.33
CA THR A 139 11.85 -1.19 14.72
C THR A 139 12.59 -2.36 15.40
N SER A 140 11.89 -3.26 16.09
CA SER A 140 12.48 -4.13 17.11
C SER A 140 13.30 -5.34 16.62
N ASN A 141 13.48 -5.55 15.31
CA ASN A 141 14.15 -6.77 14.81
C ASN A 141 15.23 -6.56 13.73
N ILE A 142 15.74 -5.34 13.56
CA ILE A 142 16.78 -4.99 12.58
C ILE A 142 18.04 -5.89 12.76
N SER A 143 18.39 -6.23 14.00
CA SER A 143 19.56 -7.08 14.31
C SER A 143 19.47 -8.51 13.78
N GLY A 144 18.27 -9.11 13.75
CA GLY A 144 18.07 -10.46 13.21
C GLY A 144 18.16 -10.50 11.68
N VAL A 145 17.69 -9.43 11.03
CA VAL A 145 17.78 -9.24 9.58
C VAL A 145 19.24 -9.11 9.17
N GLN A 146 20.01 -8.27 9.86
CA GLN A 146 21.44 -8.08 9.63
C GLN A 146 22.21 -9.40 9.68
N GLN A 147 22.02 -10.17 10.76
CA GLN A 147 22.69 -11.44 10.99
C GLN A 147 22.32 -12.51 9.94
N TYR A 148 21.09 -12.48 9.41
CA TYR A 148 20.65 -13.43 8.39
C TYR A 148 21.37 -13.27 7.05
N TRP A 149 21.56 -12.01 6.61
CA TRP A 149 22.30 -11.70 5.39
C TRP A 149 23.79 -12.02 5.53
N GLU A 150 24.35 -11.80 6.72
CA GLU A 150 25.72 -12.17 7.07
C GLU A 150 25.93 -13.70 7.08
N GLN A 151 24.97 -14.46 7.62
CA GLN A 151 25.04 -15.92 7.76
C GLN A 151 24.53 -16.70 6.54
N GLN A 152 24.09 -16.01 5.48
CA GLN A 152 23.68 -16.61 4.20
C GLN A 152 22.57 -17.67 4.33
N ARG A 153 21.67 -17.51 5.29
CA ARG A 153 20.64 -18.50 5.62
C ARG A 153 19.49 -18.59 4.61
N TYR A 154 19.53 -17.75 3.56
CA TYR A 154 18.58 -17.74 2.44
C TYR A 154 18.64 -18.99 1.54
N LEU A 155 19.68 -19.82 1.67
CA LEU A 155 19.81 -21.11 0.96
C LEU A 155 18.83 -22.18 1.46
N ARG A 156 18.10 -21.93 2.55
CA ARG A 156 17.13 -22.90 3.09
C ARG A 156 15.78 -22.72 2.39
N LYS A 157 15.35 -23.76 1.67
CA LYS A 157 14.02 -23.80 1.02
C LYS A 157 12.91 -23.59 2.05
N LYS A 158 12.10 -22.57 1.84
CA LYS A 158 10.93 -22.24 2.65
C LYS A 158 9.67 -22.79 1.99
N ASN A 159 9.24 -23.98 2.41
CA ASN A 159 8.03 -24.64 1.85
C ASN A 159 6.73 -23.85 2.10
N TRP A 160 6.73 -22.92 3.05
CA TRP A 160 5.57 -22.12 3.44
C TRP A 160 5.54 -20.72 2.79
N LEU A 161 6.54 -20.38 1.96
CA LEU A 161 6.64 -19.03 1.40
C LEU A 161 5.49 -18.72 0.44
N GLU A 162 5.14 -19.65 -0.44
CA GLU A 162 4.05 -19.48 -1.38
C GLU A 162 2.70 -19.31 -0.67
N THR A 163 2.40 -20.19 0.29
CA THR A 163 1.15 -20.13 1.07
C THR A 163 1.09 -18.87 1.93
N TRP A 164 2.22 -18.43 2.48
CA TRP A 164 2.31 -17.16 3.20
C TRP A 164 2.05 -15.97 2.29
N ILE A 165 2.74 -15.85 1.16
CA ILE A 165 2.54 -14.76 0.19
C ILE A 165 1.09 -14.73 -0.27
N ARG A 166 0.49 -15.89 -0.58
CA ARG A 166 -0.92 -16.00 -0.98
C ARG A 166 -1.85 -15.31 0.00
N ARG A 167 -1.77 -15.66 1.28
CA ARG A 167 -2.58 -15.06 2.34
C ARG A 167 -2.36 -13.55 2.46
N GLU A 168 -1.10 -13.09 2.44
CA GLU A 168 -0.79 -11.66 2.55
C GLU A 168 -1.36 -10.88 1.34
N ILE A 169 -1.19 -11.39 0.12
CA ILE A 169 -1.71 -10.73 -1.09
C ILE A 169 -3.24 -10.73 -1.09
N GLN A 170 -3.90 -11.81 -0.67
CA GLN A 170 -5.35 -11.84 -0.50
C GLN A 170 -5.80 -10.75 0.48
N ALA A 171 -5.17 -10.67 1.66
CA ALA A 171 -5.51 -9.67 2.67
C ALA A 171 -5.29 -8.23 2.18
N LEU A 172 -4.18 -7.97 1.48
CA LEU A 172 -3.81 -6.64 1.01
C LEU A 172 -4.64 -6.16 -0.17
N THR A 173 -5.02 -7.06 -1.09
CA THR A 173 -5.80 -6.73 -2.29
C THR A 173 -7.30 -6.84 -2.07
N ARG A 174 -7.72 -7.50 -0.99
CA ARG A 174 -9.12 -7.92 -0.75
C ARG A 174 -9.70 -8.74 -1.92
N ASP A 175 -8.86 -9.51 -2.59
CA ASP A 175 -9.22 -10.39 -3.71
C ASP A 175 -8.84 -11.85 -3.40
N GLN A 176 -9.65 -12.80 -3.86
CA GLN A 176 -9.35 -14.22 -3.76
C GLN A 176 -8.52 -14.72 -4.96
N SER A 177 -8.70 -14.10 -6.13
CA SER A 177 -8.05 -14.49 -7.38
C SER A 177 -6.67 -13.86 -7.50
N VAL A 178 -5.72 -14.32 -6.67
CA VAL A 178 -4.38 -13.72 -6.56
C VAL A 178 -3.26 -14.54 -7.21
N GLU A 179 -3.58 -15.69 -7.81
CA GLU A 179 -2.59 -16.68 -8.29
C GLU A 179 -1.48 -16.07 -9.15
N ALA A 180 -1.85 -15.26 -10.15
CA ALA A 180 -0.89 -14.64 -11.04
C ALA A 180 0.10 -13.71 -10.29
N ILE A 181 -0.40 -12.96 -9.30
CA ILE A 181 0.40 -12.06 -8.47
C ILE A 181 1.32 -12.89 -7.57
N VAL A 182 0.79 -13.93 -6.93
CA VAL A 182 1.54 -14.83 -6.05
C VAL A 182 2.67 -15.51 -6.82
N TYR A 183 2.40 -16.10 -7.97
CA TYR A 183 3.43 -16.76 -8.78
C TYR A 183 4.49 -15.80 -9.30
N HIS A 184 4.10 -14.57 -9.67
CA HIS A 184 5.05 -13.54 -10.07
C HIS A 184 6.01 -13.21 -8.93
N ILE A 185 5.49 -12.83 -7.75
CA ILE A 185 6.28 -12.42 -6.59
C ILE A 185 7.13 -13.59 -6.07
N HIS A 186 6.52 -14.76 -5.89
CA HIS A 186 7.22 -15.97 -5.44
C HIS A 186 8.33 -16.38 -6.42
N GLY A 187 8.07 -16.28 -7.73
CA GLY A 187 9.04 -16.55 -8.79
C GLY A 187 10.21 -15.57 -8.77
N VAL A 188 9.96 -14.28 -8.55
CA VAL A 188 10.99 -13.25 -8.39
C VAL A 188 11.90 -13.56 -7.21
N ILE A 189 11.32 -13.86 -6.03
CA ILE A 189 12.09 -14.26 -4.84
C ILE A 189 12.91 -15.52 -5.14
N GLY A 190 12.28 -16.57 -5.69
CA GLY A 190 12.95 -17.83 -5.99
C GLY A 190 14.07 -17.69 -7.01
N SER A 191 13.90 -16.86 -8.04
CA SER A 191 14.92 -16.57 -9.05
C SER A 191 16.10 -15.82 -8.44
N PHE A 192 15.82 -14.83 -7.59
CA PHE A 192 16.85 -14.08 -6.88
C PHE A 192 17.67 -14.98 -5.96
N MET A 193 17.01 -15.83 -5.16
CA MET A 193 17.71 -16.76 -4.27
C MET A 193 18.58 -17.73 -5.07
N LYS A 194 18.06 -18.35 -6.15
CA LYS A 194 18.82 -19.25 -7.04
C LYS A 194 20.06 -18.57 -7.65
N ARG A 195 19.94 -17.30 -8.02
CA ARG A 195 21.07 -16.51 -8.54
C ARG A 195 22.14 -16.34 -7.47
N LEU A 196 21.75 -16.02 -6.24
CA LEU A 196 22.68 -15.90 -5.12
C LEU A 196 23.39 -17.23 -4.78
N GLU A 197 22.73 -18.39 -4.91
CA GLU A 197 23.39 -19.69 -4.68
C GLU A 197 24.50 -19.94 -5.72
N LYS A 198 24.27 -19.55 -6.97
CA LYS A 198 25.25 -19.69 -8.07
C LYS A 198 26.39 -18.68 -7.95
N GLU A 199 26.07 -17.43 -7.63
CA GLU A 199 27.05 -16.35 -7.45
C GLU A 199 27.91 -16.56 -6.19
N HIS A 200 27.42 -17.27 -5.18
CA HIS A 200 28.19 -17.63 -3.99
C HIS A 200 29.47 -18.40 -4.33
N VAL A 201 29.46 -19.21 -5.40
CA VAL A 201 30.64 -19.95 -5.86
C VAL A 201 31.68 -19.04 -6.54
N SER A 202 31.30 -17.82 -6.96
CA SER A 202 32.10 -17.00 -7.88
C SER A 202 32.30 -15.51 -7.51
N SER A 203 31.61 -14.93 -6.50
CA SER A 203 31.60 -13.46 -6.32
C SER A 203 31.59 -12.94 -4.86
N ARG A 204 32.29 -11.80 -4.63
CA ARG A 204 32.50 -11.08 -3.36
C ARG A 204 31.56 -9.87 -3.14
N ILE A 205 30.26 -9.99 -3.44
CA ILE A 205 29.31 -8.89 -3.17
C ILE A 205 29.04 -8.80 -1.66
N PRO A 206 29.15 -7.60 -1.02
CA PRO A 206 28.80 -7.42 0.38
C PRO A 206 27.34 -7.77 0.70
N PRO A 207 27.04 -8.30 1.90
CA PRO A 207 25.68 -8.70 2.28
C PRO A 207 24.66 -7.55 2.23
N GLU A 208 25.06 -6.33 2.61
CA GLU A 208 24.20 -5.13 2.53
C GLU A 208 23.72 -4.87 1.10
N LYS A 209 24.62 -4.94 0.14
CA LYS A 209 24.29 -4.70 -1.25
C LYS A 209 23.32 -5.78 -1.79
N ARG A 210 23.46 -7.03 -1.33
CA ARG A 210 22.51 -8.11 -1.68
C ARG A 210 21.13 -7.84 -1.09
N ARG A 211 21.07 -7.33 0.13
CA ARG A 211 19.82 -6.94 0.79
C ARG A 211 19.13 -5.80 0.03
N GLU A 212 19.88 -4.75 -0.34
CA GLU A 212 19.36 -3.63 -1.12
C GLU A 212 18.82 -4.08 -2.49
N GLU A 213 19.59 -4.90 -3.21
CA GLU A 213 19.15 -5.48 -4.50
C GLU A 213 17.90 -6.34 -4.34
N PHE A 214 17.81 -7.15 -3.29
CA PHE A 214 16.62 -7.95 -2.99
C PHE A 214 15.39 -7.08 -2.77
N ARG A 215 15.51 -6.06 -1.91
CA ARG A 215 14.42 -5.13 -1.61
C ARG A 215 13.96 -4.39 -2.85
N ALA A 216 14.88 -3.91 -3.69
CA ALA A 216 14.55 -3.23 -4.94
C ALA A 216 13.76 -4.13 -5.90
N VAL A 217 14.29 -5.32 -6.19
CA VAL A 217 13.66 -6.28 -7.11
C VAL A 217 12.28 -6.73 -6.61
N LEU A 218 12.13 -6.94 -5.31
CA LEU A 218 10.85 -7.31 -4.72
C LEU A 218 9.85 -6.15 -4.72
N SER A 219 10.31 -4.93 -4.43
CA SER A 219 9.49 -3.72 -4.46
C SER A 219 8.95 -3.48 -5.88
N ASP A 220 9.80 -3.58 -6.91
CA ASP A 220 9.40 -3.42 -8.31
C ASP A 220 8.35 -4.45 -8.74
N ALA A 221 8.46 -5.68 -8.27
CA ALA A 221 7.49 -6.76 -8.57
C ALA A 221 6.14 -6.56 -7.85
N ALA A 222 6.15 -6.04 -6.63
CA ALA A 222 4.95 -5.94 -5.79
C ALA A 222 4.22 -4.59 -5.92
N ARG A 223 4.93 -3.51 -6.26
CA ARG A 223 4.40 -2.13 -6.32
C ARG A 223 3.16 -1.96 -7.20
N PRO A 224 3.06 -2.58 -8.39
CA PRO A 224 1.87 -2.46 -9.23
C PRO A 224 0.58 -2.98 -8.58
N PHE A 225 0.71 -3.85 -7.57
CA PHE A 225 -0.43 -4.51 -6.91
C PHE A 225 -0.71 -3.97 -5.51
N LEU A 226 0.34 -3.58 -4.77
CA LEU A 226 0.25 -3.21 -3.36
C LEU A 226 0.35 -1.70 -3.10
N LEU A 227 0.76 -0.92 -4.11
CA LEU A 227 0.83 0.55 -4.05
C LEU A 227 1.60 1.03 -2.80
N GLY A 228 1.00 1.87 -1.94
CA GLY A 228 1.68 2.40 -0.75
C GLY A 228 2.04 1.32 0.28
N ARG A 229 1.38 0.16 0.26
CA ARG A 229 1.66 -0.95 1.18
C ARG A 229 2.89 -1.79 0.80
N THR A 230 3.54 -1.47 -0.32
CA THR A 230 4.63 -2.26 -0.89
C THR A 230 5.85 -2.36 0.03
N GLU A 231 6.31 -1.23 0.59
CA GLU A 231 7.51 -1.24 1.44
C GLU A 231 7.31 -2.05 2.71
N ARG A 232 6.10 -1.98 3.28
CA ARG A 232 5.72 -2.78 4.45
C ARG A 232 5.69 -4.27 4.10
N PHE A 233 5.16 -4.63 2.94
CA PHE A 233 5.18 -6.00 2.43
C PHE A 233 6.62 -6.51 2.22
N VAL A 234 7.49 -5.71 1.63
CA VAL A 234 8.91 -6.08 1.44
C VAL A 234 9.60 -6.36 2.78
N THR A 235 9.39 -5.48 3.77
CA THR A 235 9.93 -5.68 5.13
C THR A 235 9.40 -6.94 5.79
N GLU A 236 8.13 -7.27 5.61
CA GLU A 236 7.52 -8.45 6.22
C GLU A 236 7.94 -9.76 5.54
N VAL A 237 8.12 -9.75 4.21
CA VAL A 237 8.75 -10.86 3.48
C VAL A 237 10.15 -11.10 4.03
N GLU A 238 10.96 -10.04 4.18
CA GLU A 238 12.32 -10.13 4.73
C GLU A 238 12.31 -10.75 6.14
N LEU A 239 11.47 -10.24 7.04
CA LEU A 239 11.33 -10.75 8.41
C LEU A 239 10.84 -12.21 8.45
N PHE A 240 9.89 -12.58 7.59
CA PHE A 240 9.41 -13.95 7.49
C PHE A 240 10.51 -14.92 7.06
N LEU A 241 11.27 -14.57 6.01
CA LEU A 241 12.40 -15.34 5.53
C LEU A 241 13.49 -15.50 6.59
N VAL A 242 13.80 -14.41 7.31
CA VAL A 242 14.80 -14.33 8.38
C VAL A 242 14.44 -15.19 9.58
N SER A 243 13.16 -15.16 10.00
CA SER A 243 12.69 -15.84 11.21
C SER A 243 12.94 -17.36 11.19
N ASN A 244 13.04 -17.93 10.00
CA ASN A 244 13.02 -19.36 9.76
C ASN A 244 11.81 -20.10 10.39
N LEU A 245 10.72 -19.41 10.71
CA LEU A 245 9.53 -20.01 11.31
C LEU A 245 8.57 -20.58 10.26
N ASN A 246 7.62 -21.39 10.72
CA ASN A 246 6.40 -21.70 9.96
C ASN A 246 5.42 -20.52 10.06
N MET A 247 4.35 -20.56 9.27
CA MET A 247 3.34 -19.49 9.22
C MET A 247 2.76 -19.17 10.61
N GLU A 248 2.38 -20.20 11.37
CA GLU A 248 1.74 -20.04 12.68
C GLU A 248 2.68 -19.39 13.72
N ALA A 249 3.92 -19.86 13.82
CA ALA A 249 4.91 -19.33 14.74
C ALA A 249 5.32 -17.90 14.36
N TYR A 250 5.41 -17.59 13.06
CA TYR A 250 5.66 -16.21 12.61
C TYR A 250 4.50 -15.28 12.97
N ASN A 251 3.26 -15.72 12.80
CA ASN A 251 2.08 -14.95 13.18
C ASN A 251 2.08 -14.62 14.67
N LYS A 252 2.39 -15.60 15.54
CA LYS A 252 2.56 -15.37 16.99
C LYS A 252 3.64 -14.31 17.29
N LEU A 253 4.75 -14.34 16.55
CA LEU A 253 5.82 -13.35 16.68
C LEU A 253 5.40 -11.95 16.22
N ARG A 254 4.53 -11.83 15.20
CA ARG A 254 3.95 -10.56 14.76
C ARG A 254 3.03 -9.95 15.83
N VAL A 255 2.20 -10.79 16.47
CA VAL A 255 1.34 -10.39 17.60
C VAL A 255 2.16 -9.98 18.81
N GLN A 256 3.22 -10.73 19.14
CA GLN A 256 4.08 -10.38 20.27
C GLN A 256 4.75 -9.02 20.04
N ARG A 257 5.31 -8.78 18.85
CA ARG A 257 5.88 -7.48 18.47
C ARG A 257 4.83 -6.37 18.60
N PHE A 258 3.61 -6.63 18.15
CA PHE A 258 2.49 -5.70 18.32
C PHE A 258 2.21 -5.39 19.80
N ARG A 259 2.15 -6.40 20.67
CA ARG A 259 1.98 -6.21 22.13
C ARG A 259 3.07 -5.32 22.72
N GLU A 260 4.33 -5.59 22.39
CA GLU A 260 5.48 -4.82 22.88
C GLU A 260 5.40 -3.36 22.43
N SER A 261 4.98 -3.14 21.18
CA SER A 261 4.78 -1.81 20.57
C SER A 261 3.68 -1.01 21.27
N SER A 262 2.50 -1.64 21.45
CA SER A 262 1.37 -1.03 22.16
C SER A 262 1.69 -0.77 23.63
N SER A 263 2.42 -1.66 24.29
CA SER A 263 2.83 -1.47 25.69
C SER A 263 3.81 -0.31 25.88
N HIS A 264 4.65 -0.02 24.89
CA HIS A 264 5.58 1.12 24.93
C HIS A 264 4.83 2.46 24.83
N LEU A 265 3.73 2.50 24.06
CA LEU A 265 2.82 3.65 23.96
C LEU A 265 1.94 3.79 25.23
N THR A 266 1.52 2.67 25.82
CA THR A 266 0.69 2.67 27.04
C THR A 266 1.49 3.06 28.29
N ARG A 267 2.83 2.94 28.28
CA ARG A 267 3.68 3.41 29.38
C ARG A 267 3.86 4.93 29.43
N GLU A 268 3.46 5.65 28.38
CA GLU A 268 3.39 7.12 28.35
C GLU A 268 1.99 7.68 28.63
N GLN A 269 0.95 6.83 28.65
CA GLN A 269 -0.41 7.23 28.96
C GLN A 269 -1.00 6.31 30.03
N ASP A 270 -0.92 6.75 31.28
CA ASP A 270 -1.58 6.09 32.40
C ASP A 270 -3.10 5.98 32.19
N ALA A 271 -3.62 4.80 32.55
CA ALA A 271 -5.02 4.39 32.76
C ALA A 271 -5.91 4.19 31.52
N LEU A 272 -6.16 2.91 31.15
CA LEU A 272 -7.49 2.26 30.97
C LEU A 272 -7.34 0.82 30.39
N PRO A 273 -8.37 -0.05 30.48
CA PRO A 273 -8.21 -1.47 30.78
C PRO A 273 -7.78 -2.33 29.59
N HIS A 274 -7.01 -3.37 29.91
CA HIS A 274 -6.50 -4.39 28.99
C HIS A 274 -7.64 -5.10 28.24
N ASP A 275 -7.71 -4.86 26.94
CA ASP A 275 -8.57 -5.62 26.04
C ASP A 275 -7.94 -6.99 25.74
N ARG A 276 -8.21 -7.97 26.60
CA ARG A 276 -7.87 -9.39 26.41
C ARG A 276 -8.70 -10.06 25.28
N SER A 277 -9.61 -9.34 24.61
CA SER A 277 -10.55 -9.91 23.64
C SER A 277 -9.92 -10.19 22.26
N LEU A 278 -8.95 -9.37 21.82
CA LEU A 278 -8.40 -9.47 20.47
C LEU A 278 -7.51 -10.72 20.27
N GLU A 279 -6.81 -11.16 21.31
CA GLU A 279 -5.81 -12.25 21.29
C GLU A 279 -6.42 -13.65 21.14
N GLU A 280 -7.53 -13.91 21.84
CA GLU A 280 -8.28 -15.17 21.71
C GLU A 280 -8.98 -15.25 20.34
N HIS A 281 -9.48 -14.12 19.83
CA HIS A 281 -9.98 -14.00 18.47
C HIS A 281 -8.85 -14.29 17.46
N TYR A 282 -7.66 -13.72 17.67
CA TYR A 282 -6.49 -13.85 16.79
C TYR A 282 -6.01 -15.29 16.60
N LEU A 283 -5.86 -16.04 17.69
CA LEU A 283 -5.35 -17.40 17.68
C LEU A 283 -6.39 -18.42 17.18
N TYR A 284 -7.68 -18.15 17.39
CA TYR A 284 -8.77 -19.02 16.93
C TYR A 284 -8.91 -19.01 15.40
N PHE A 285 -8.84 -17.85 14.74
CA PHE A 285 -9.08 -17.76 13.30
C PHE A 285 -7.87 -18.15 12.45
N ILE A 286 -6.66 -17.79 12.86
CA ILE A 286 -5.44 -18.10 12.08
C ILE A 286 -5.06 -19.59 12.14
N CYS A 287 -5.42 -20.29 13.23
CA CYS A 287 -5.14 -21.72 13.36
C CYS A 287 -6.21 -22.62 12.72
N ASN A 288 -7.42 -22.11 12.46
CA ASN A 288 -8.54 -22.91 11.94
C ASN A 288 -8.81 -22.72 10.43
N ASP A 289 -8.21 -21.71 9.78
CA ASP A 289 -8.40 -21.47 8.34
C ASP A 289 -7.63 -22.45 7.43
N THR A 290 -6.91 -23.43 7.99
CA THR A 290 -6.25 -24.49 7.20
C THR A 290 -7.18 -25.62 6.75
N ASP A 291 -8.46 -25.61 7.13
CA ASP A 291 -9.39 -26.73 6.85
C ASP A 291 -10.47 -26.42 5.78
N CYS A 292 -10.29 -25.41 4.94
CA CYS A 292 -11.26 -25.09 3.86
C CYS A 292 -10.85 -25.63 2.47
N ASP A 293 -10.11 -26.74 2.40
CA ASP A 293 -9.76 -27.44 1.15
C ASP A 293 -10.09 -28.96 1.17
N GLU A 294 -11.08 -29.40 1.96
CA GLU A 294 -11.72 -30.72 1.77
C GLU A 294 -13.24 -30.62 1.84
N MET A 295 -13.89 -30.39 0.68
CA MET A 295 -15.06 -31.12 0.16
C MET A 295 -15.60 -30.48 -1.13
#